data_AF-A0A258WW43-F1
#
_entry.id   AF-A0A258WW43-F1
#
_cell.length_a   1.000
_cell.length_b   1.000
_cell.length_c   1.000
_cell.angle_alpha   90.00
_cell.angle_beta   90.00
_cell.angle_gamma   90.00
#
_symmetry.space_group_name_H-M   'P 1'
#
loop_
_entity.id
_entity.type
_entity.pdbx_description
1 polymer ?
#
loop_
_entity_poly.entity_id
_entity_poly.type
_entity_poly.pdbx_seq_one_letter_code
_entity_poly.pdbx_strand_id
1 'polypeptide(L)'
;MKLFVLSTLVAAALMGGTLQNDATKAGLKPIPASKAALTKLTSNPKNPTTAAKVELGKMLYMDPRLSKSGLISCNTCHNVGLGGSDGMGAAIGHKWTANPHGLSSPTVYN
;
A
#
# COMPACT_ATOMS: atom_id res chain seq x y z
N MET A 1 42.29 -14.31 -11.92
CA MET A 1 40.84 -14.63 -12.08
C MET A 1 39.99 -13.95 -11.00
N LYS A 2 40.12 -12.63 -10.80
CA LYS A 2 39.54 -11.90 -9.64
C LYS A 2 39.03 -10.48 -9.97
N LEU A 3 38.76 -10.18 -11.25
CA LEU A 3 38.51 -8.79 -11.70
C LEU A 3 37.18 -8.55 -12.45
N PHE A 4 36.18 -9.43 -12.34
CA PHE A 4 34.93 -9.29 -13.12
C PHE A 4 33.62 -9.23 -12.30
N VAL A 5 33.66 -8.97 -10.98
CA VAL A 5 32.45 -8.98 -10.13
C VAL A 5 31.99 -7.58 -9.69
N LEU A 6 32.66 -6.50 -10.11
CA LEU A 6 32.32 -5.14 -9.65
C LEU A 6 31.39 -4.33 -10.58
N SER A 7 30.94 -4.87 -11.71
CA SER A 7 30.30 -4.04 -12.75
C SER A 7 28.77 -4.05 -12.79
N THR A 8 28.08 -4.89 -11.99
CA THR A 8 26.62 -5.02 -12.04
C THR A 8 25.86 -4.21 -11.00
N LEU A 9 26.51 -3.63 -9.98
CA LEU A 9 25.82 -2.82 -8.97
C LEU A 9 25.56 -1.35 -9.38
N VAL A 10 26.26 -0.83 -10.39
CA VAL A 10 26.18 0.61 -10.74
C VAL A 10 24.94 0.95 -11.60
N ALA A 11 24.40 0.00 -12.35
CA ALA A 11 23.31 0.28 -13.31
C ALA A 11 21.95 0.60 -12.64
N ALA A 12 21.67 0.07 -11.44
CA ALA A 12 20.39 0.30 -10.76
C ALA A 12 20.25 1.72 -10.18
N ALA A 13 21.37 2.38 -9.84
CA ALA A 13 21.35 3.71 -9.23
C ALA A 13 21.00 4.84 -10.22
N LEU A 14 21.21 4.63 -11.52
CA LEU A 14 21.03 5.67 -12.55
C LEU A 14 19.57 5.90 -12.95
N MET A 15 18.65 4.95 -12.66
CA MET A 15 17.25 5.05 -13.08
C MET A 15 16.27 5.48 -11.97
N GLY A 16 16.69 5.47 -10.70
CA GLY A 16 15.84 5.92 -9.57
C GLY A 16 15.89 7.43 -9.30
N GLY A 17 16.98 8.11 -9.68
CA GLY A 17 17.17 9.54 -9.39
C GLY A 17 16.25 10.47 -10.17
N THR A 18 15.78 10.06 -11.36
CA THR A 18 14.90 10.89 -12.20
C THR A 18 13.48 10.96 -11.62
N LEU A 19 12.89 9.82 -11.29
CA LEU A 19 11.53 9.73 -10.74
C LEU A 19 11.37 10.43 -9.38
N GLN A 20 12.35 10.27 -8.49
CA GLN A 20 12.31 10.95 -7.18
C GLN A 20 12.38 12.48 -7.34
N ASN A 21 13.19 12.97 -8.28
CA ASN A 21 13.29 14.40 -8.59
C ASN A 21 12.00 14.93 -9.22
N ASP A 22 11.41 14.19 -10.16
CA ASP A 22 10.17 14.59 -10.81
C ASP A 22 8.99 14.59 -9.83
N ALA A 23 8.91 13.59 -8.95
CA ALA A 23 7.93 13.56 -7.86
C ALA A 23 8.06 14.78 -6.95
N THR A 24 9.29 15.13 -6.57
CA THR A 24 9.56 16.29 -5.71
C THR A 24 9.18 17.61 -6.42
N LYS A 25 9.49 17.75 -7.71
CA LYS A 25 9.09 18.91 -8.53
C LYS A 25 7.57 19.01 -8.69
N ALA A 26 6.86 17.89 -8.75
CA ALA A 26 5.41 17.82 -8.75
C ALA A 26 4.79 18.14 -7.37
N GLY A 27 5.62 18.43 -6.35
CA GLY A 27 5.18 18.77 -5.00
C GLY A 27 4.86 17.55 -4.14
N LEU A 28 5.16 16.33 -4.61
CA LEU A 28 5.04 15.13 -3.79
C LEU A 28 6.12 15.16 -2.71
N LYS A 29 5.69 14.93 -1.47
CA LYS A 29 6.57 14.90 -0.31
C LYS A 29 6.71 13.46 0.18
N PRO A 30 7.92 13.04 0.57
CA PRO A 30 8.09 11.74 1.18
C PRO A 30 7.30 11.66 2.48
N ILE A 31 6.84 10.45 2.80
CA ILE A 31 6.19 10.16 4.09
C ILE A 31 7.18 10.50 5.21
N PRO A 32 6.78 11.28 6.22
CA PRO A 32 7.69 11.63 7.30
C PRO A 32 8.19 10.38 8.05
N ALA A 33 9.51 10.26 8.22
CA ALA A 33 10.10 9.18 9.02
C ALA A 33 9.75 9.29 10.51
N SER A 34 9.44 10.51 11.00
CA SER A 34 9.06 10.69 12.40
C SER A 34 7.60 10.31 12.64
N LYS A 35 7.38 9.44 13.63
CA LYS A 35 6.04 9.05 14.08
C LYS A 35 5.18 10.26 14.45
N ALA A 36 5.77 11.29 15.06
CA ALA A 36 5.05 12.50 15.44
C ALA A 36 4.54 13.29 14.21
N ALA A 37 5.37 13.49 13.19
CA ALA A 37 4.94 14.16 11.97
C ALA A 37 3.92 13.33 11.18
N LEU A 38 4.10 12.01 11.11
CA LEU A 38 3.11 11.11 10.49
C LEU A 38 1.78 11.15 11.23
N THR A 39 1.81 11.11 12.55
CA THR A 39 0.61 11.23 13.40
C THR A 39 -0.07 12.56 13.14
N LYS A 40 0.66 13.67 13.02
CA LYS A 40 0.07 14.98 12.69
C LYS A 40 -0.69 14.97 11.34
N LEU A 41 -0.22 14.23 10.34
CA LEU A 41 -0.87 14.12 9.03
C LEU A 41 -2.09 13.18 9.03
N THR A 42 -2.07 12.17 9.89
CA THR A 42 -3.07 11.07 9.89
C THR A 42 -4.09 11.16 11.02
N SER A 43 -3.83 11.98 12.05
CA SER A 43 -4.72 12.13 13.20
C SER A 43 -6.02 12.79 12.82
N ASN A 44 -7.13 12.19 13.25
CA ASN A 44 -8.44 12.81 13.20
C ASN A 44 -8.92 13.08 14.63
N PRO A 45 -9.06 14.33 15.08
CA PRO A 45 -9.54 14.64 16.43
C PRO A 45 -10.95 14.09 16.72
N LYS A 46 -11.80 13.95 15.71
CA LYS A 46 -13.14 13.33 15.82
C LYS A 46 -13.10 11.81 15.80
N ASN A 47 -11.97 11.23 15.38
CA ASN A 47 -11.73 9.80 15.38
C ASN A 47 -10.30 9.49 15.86
N PRO A 48 -10.00 9.69 17.16
CA PRO A 48 -8.65 9.50 17.66
C PRO A 48 -8.19 8.05 17.50
N THR A 49 -6.93 7.88 17.07
CA THR A 49 -6.30 6.57 17.00
C THR A 49 -5.91 6.13 18.40
N THR A 50 -6.51 5.03 18.88
CA THR A 50 -6.16 4.39 20.15
C THR A 50 -5.67 2.97 19.89
N ALA A 51 -4.89 2.40 20.81
CA ALA A 51 -4.40 1.02 20.67
C ALA A 51 -5.55 0.01 20.47
N ALA A 52 -6.64 0.16 21.22
CA ALA A 52 -7.83 -0.68 21.08
C ALA A 52 -8.48 -0.56 19.70
N LYS A 53 -8.55 0.65 19.12
CA LYS A 53 -9.11 0.85 17.77
C LYS A 53 -8.19 0.33 16.68
N VAL A 54 -6.88 0.43 16.86
CA VAL A 54 -5.90 -0.17 15.94
C VAL A 54 -6.06 -1.69 15.94
N GLU A 55 -6.15 -2.32 17.11
CA GLU A 55 -6.34 -3.77 17.20
C GLU A 55 -7.67 -4.22 16.59
N LEU A 56 -8.77 -3.54 16.93
CA LEU A 56 -10.06 -3.81 16.33
C LEU A 56 -10.02 -3.63 14.79
N GLY A 57 -9.41 -2.55 14.31
CA GLY A 57 -9.25 -2.30 12.87
C GLY A 57 -8.46 -3.40 12.17
N LYS A 58 -7.37 -3.88 12.78
CA LYS A 58 -6.59 -5.02 12.28
C LYS A 58 -7.43 -6.28 12.17
N MET A 59 -8.24 -6.59 13.18
CA MET A 59 -9.15 -7.73 13.15
C MET A 59 -10.16 -7.60 12.00
N LEU A 60 -10.84 -6.45 11.91
CA LEU A 60 -11.85 -6.20 10.88
C LEU A 60 -11.29 -6.21 9.46
N TYR A 61 -10.07 -5.70 9.26
CA TYR A 61 -9.38 -5.72 7.96
C TYR A 61 -9.18 -7.13 7.42
N MET A 62 -9.01 -8.10 8.32
CA MET A 62 -8.80 -9.51 8.01
C MET A 62 -10.09 -10.34 8.07
N ASP A 63 -11.23 -9.75 8.45
CA ASP A 63 -12.46 -10.49 8.73
C ASP A 63 -13.34 -10.62 7.48
N PRO A 64 -13.46 -11.82 6.88
CA PRO A 64 -14.26 -11.98 5.68
C PRO A 64 -15.76 -11.95 5.94
N ARG A 65 -16.20 -12.05 7.21
CA ARG A 65 -17.62 -12.02 7.61
C ARG A 65 -18.27 -10.66 7.36
N LEU A 66 -17.48 -9.61 7.14
CA LEU A 66 -17.99 -8.31 6.72
C LEU A 66 -18.52 -8.31 5.28
N SER A 67 -18.10 -9.25 4.44
CA SER A 67 -18.62 -9.39 3.08
C SER A 67 -19.93 -10.15 3.02
N LYS A 68 -20.77 -9.83 2.03
CA LYS A 68 -22.03 -10.56 1.76
C LYS A 68 -21.84 -12.07 1.55
N SER A 69 -20.70 -12.49 1.00
CA SER A 69 -20.37 -13.91 0.82
C SER A 69 -19.71 -14.57 2.04
N GLY A 70 -19.23 -13.80 3.02
CA GLY A 70 -18.41 -14.34 4.11
C GLY A 70 -17.03 -14.85 3.68
N LEU A 71 -16.58 -14.53 2.46
CA LEU A 71 -15.33 -15.03 1.85
C LEU A 71 -14.30 -13.94 1.55
N ILE A 72 -14.69 -12.67 1.54
CA ILE A 72 -13.86 -11.54 1.12
C ILE A 72 -13.63 -10.61 2.30
N SER A 73 -12.36 -10.29 2.59
CA SER A 73 -11.96 -9.27 3.55
C SER A 73 -11.29 -8.10 2.84
N CYS A 74 -10.93 -7.03 3.55
CA CYS A 74 -10.12 -5.95 2.98
C CYS A 74 -8.78 -6.49 2.44
N ASN A 75 -8.16 -7.42 3.19
CA ASN A 75 -6.89 -8.04 2.83
C ASN A 75 -6.95 -8.95 1.59
N THR A 76 -8.14 -9.32 1.10
CA THR A 76 -8.28 -10.10 -0.13
C THR A 76 -7.79 -9.30 -1.35
N CYS A 77 -8.18 -8.03 -1.44
CA CYS A 77 -7.80 -7.15 -2.55
C CYS A 77 -6.62 -6.22 -2.20
N HIS A 78 -6.44 -5.93 -0.92
CA HIS A 78 -5.36 -5.08 -0.42
C HIS A 78 -4.42 -5.90 0.48
N ASN A 79 -3.76 -6.87 -0.12
CA ASN A 79 -2.96 -7.84 0.62
C ASN A 79 -1.68 -7.20 1.17
N VAL A 80 -1.61 -7.04 2.50
CA VAL A 80 -0.48 -6.38 3.17
C VAL A 80 0.85 -7.14 2.98
N GLY A 81 0.80 -8.45 2.74
CA GLY A 81 1.97 -9.28 2.42
C GLY A 81 2.45 -9.14 0.97
N LEU A 82 1.63 -8.58 0.08
CA LEU A 82 1.93 -8.37 -1.35
C LEU A 82 1.95 -6.88 -1.71
N GLY A 83 2.45 -6.03 -0.81
CA GLY A 83 2.58 -4.60 -1.06
C GLY A 83 1.27 -3.81 -0.94
N GLY A 84 0.24 -4.37 -0.28
CA GLY A 84 -1.03 -3.70 -0.03
C GLY A 84 -2.00 -3.71 -1.22
N SER A 85 -1.74 -4.52 -2.25
CA SER A 85 -2.56 -4.70 -3.46
C SER A 85 -2.65 -6.19 -3.81
N ASP A 86 -3.56 -6.55 -4.71
CA ASP A 86 -3.77 -7.90 -5.24
C ASP A 86 -3.01 -8.14 -6.56
N GLY A 87 -2.44 -7.10 -7.17
CA GLY A 87 -1.71 -7.18 -8.44
C GLY A 87 -2.60 -7.52 -9.65
N MET A 88 -3.92 -7.44 -9.50
CA MET A 88 -4.86 -7.79 -10.55
C MET A 88 -5.17 -6.58 -11.44
N GLY A 89 -5.39 -6.83 -12.75
CA GLY A 89 -5.78 -5.77 -13.69
C GLY A 89 -7.15 -5.15 -13.37
N ALA A 90 -8.04 -5.91 -12.73
CA ALA A 90 -9.30 -5.41 -12.18
C ALA A 90 -9.60 -6.09 -10.85
N ALA A 91 -10.10 -5.34 -9.88
CA ALA A 91 -10.53 -5.89 -8.59
C ALA A 91 -11.68 -6.89 -8.79
N ILE A 92 -11.60 -8.07 -8.17
CA ILE A 92 -12.64 -9.12 -8.25
C ILE A 92 -13.39 -9.19 -6.92
N GLY A 93 -14.70 -8.94 -6.97
CA GLY A 93 -15.57 -8.90 -5.80
C GLY A 93 -16.50 -10.11 -5.64
N HIS A 94 -17.60 -9.88 -4.93
CA HIS A 94 -18.65 -10.88 -4.68
C HIS A 94 -19.13 -11.53 -5.99
N LYS A 95 -19.44 -12.84 -5.96
CA LYS A 95 -19.83 -13.63 -7.15
C LYS A 95 -18.79 -13.60 -8.27
N TRP A 96 -17.50 -13.45 -7.93
CA TRP A 96 -16.42 -13.38 -8.92
C TRP A 96 -16.60 -12.26 -9.95
N THR A 97 -17.28 -11.18 -9.53
CA THR A 97 -17.60 -10.07 -10.42
C THR A 97 -16.41 -9.12 -10.47
N ALA A 98 -15.83 -8.97 -11.67
CA ALA A 98 -14.79 -7.98 -11.91
C ALA A 98 -15.35 -6.56 -11.80
N ASN A 99 -14.51 -5.61 -11.40
CA ASN A 99 -14.85 -4.20 -11.44
C ASN A 99 -15.27 -3.82 -12.88
N PRO A 100 -16.50 -3.30 -13.08
CA PRO A 100 -17.05 -3.05 -14.42
C PRO A 100 -16.30 -1.95 -15.19
N HIS A 101 -15.50 -1.14 -14.50
CA HIS A 101 -14.66 -0.11 -15.10
C HIS A 101 -13.22 -0.58 -15.31
N GLY A 102 -12.90 -1.85 -15.04
CA GLY A 102 -11.55 -2.39 -15.19
C GLY A 102 -10.52 -1.77 -14.25
N LEU A 103 -10.96 -1.26 -13.09
CA LEU A 103 -10.07 -0.62 -12.11
C LEU A 103 -9.39 -1.67 -11.21
N SER A 104 -8.08 -1.58 -11.10
CA SER A 104 -7.27 -2.37 -10.16
C SER A 104 -7.37 -1.84 -8.72
N SER A 105 -7.01 -2.69 -7.76
CA SER A 105 -6.94 -2.33 -6.34
C SER A 105 -5.64 -1.55 -6.08
N PRO A 106 -5.68 -0.25 -5.72
CA PRO A 106 -4.46 0.48 -5.36
C PRO A 106 -3.85 -0.08 -4.07
N THR A 107 -2.61 0.30 -3.77
CA THR A 107 -2.04 -0.05 -2.47
C THR A 107 -2.72 0.72 -1.34
N VAL A 108 -2.86 0.10 -0.16
CA VAL A 108 -3.21 0.80 1.09
C VAL A 108 -2.01 1.48 1.76
N TYR A 109 -0.81 1.26 1.25
CA TYR A 109 0.40 1.88 1.77
C TYR A 109 0.62 3.27 1.18
N ASN A 110 0.17 4.28 1.92
CA ASN A 110 0.50 5.71 1.74
C ASN A 110 0.39 6.21 0.29
#